data_AF-A0AAD9LEZ3-F1
#
_entry.id   AF-A0AAD9LEZ3-F1
#
_cell.length_a   1.000
_cell.length_b   1.000
_cell.length_c   1.000
_cell.angle_alpha   90.00
_cell.angle_beta   90.00
_cell.angle_gamma   90.00
#
_symmetry.space_group_name_H-M   'P 1'
#
loop_
_entity.id
_entity.type
_entity.pdbx_description
1 polymer ?
#
loop_
_entity_poly.entity_id
_entity_poly.type
_entity_poly.pdbx_seq_one_letter_code
_entity_poly.pdbx_strand_id
1 'polypeptide(L)'
;MNQDAAELKRSRIKAEIRREQCRTNQARYRNKQRNLQLQLETAVKHLRDELTLLKRQRQKILLAEKTDQSPWTIVTEVFRVLENSFKAPWNLEREEDMQNDTEAKRNLAFLHRTFTADAAVGEVRGIDNVIEQWRRISQYFGESQLQLQRVESVAPGAITATARLRFVATELTLRYMFPHLRDVEPQSKYDIQPSLRDKLLGHHVDCVISVDFLFESENGRVARVEPQIDMMPILAQILKNMSDVAEVWCSNEADTC
;
A
#
# COMPACT_ATOMS: atom_id res chain seq x y z
N MET A 1 79.32 -44.63 -29.00
CA MET A 1 79.68 -43.23 -28.67
C MET A 1 78.86 -42.15 -29.40
N ASN A 2 78.29 -42.38 -30.60
CA ASN A 2 77.52 -41.34 -31.31
C ASN A 2 76.00 -41.26 -30.98
N GLN A 3 75.41 -42.29 -30.38
CA GLN A 3 73.97 -42.31 -30.04
C GLN A 3 73.64 -41.50 -28.78
N ASP A 4 74.42 -41.62 -27.70
CA ASP A 4 74.18 -40.90 -26.44
C ASP A 4 74.25 -39.38 -26.60
N ALA A 5 75.19 -38.88 -27.41
CA ALA A 5 75.34 -37.46 -27.68
C ALA A 5 74.15 -36.88 -28.48
N ALA A 6 73.57 -37.67 -29.38
CA ALA A 6 72.37 -37.29 -30.13
C ALA A 6 71.12 -37.29 -29.24
N GLU A 7 71.04 -38.23 -28.29
CA GLU A 7 69.92 -38.36 -27.35
C GLU A 7 69.90 -37.24 -26.31
N LEU A 8 71.06 -36.84 -25.78
CA LEU A 8 71.20 -35.67 -24.91
C LEU A 8 70.79 -34.37 -25.62
N LYS A 9 71.16 -34.22 -26.90
CA LYS A 9 70.76 -33.07 -27.73
C LYS A 9 69.23 -33.01 -27.91
N ARG A 10 68.59 -34.16 -28.19
CA ARG A 10 67.12 -34.25 -28.32
C ARG A 10 66.41 -33.94 -27.00
N SER A 11 66.95 -34.39 -25.87
CA SER A 11 66.42 -34.08 -24.53
C SER A 11 66.48 -32.59 -24.21
N ARG A 12 67.61 -31.93 -24.48
CA ARG A 12 67.75 -30.47 -24.34
C ARG A 12 66.75 -29.70 -25.20
N ILE A 13 66.62 -30.05 -26.48
CA ILE A 13 65.65 -29.42 -27.40
C ILE A 13 64.21 -29.60 -26.88
N LYS A 14 63.83 -30.79 -26.42
CA LYS A 14 62.50 -31.04 -25.81
C LYS A 14 62.27 -30.21 -24.54
N ALA A 15 63.29 -30.05 -23.71
CA ALA A 15 63.22 -29.23 -22.50
C ALA A 15 63.07 -27.73 -22.84
N GLU A 16 63.80 -27.24 -23.85
CA GLU A 16 63.67 -25.89 -24.40
C GLU A 16 62.25 -25.63 -24.90
N ILE A 17 61.69 -26.55 -25.70
CA ILE A 17 60.33 -26.46 -26.24
C ILE A 17 59.29 -26.44 -25.10
N ARG A 18 59.43 -27.29 -24.08
CA ARG A 18 58.54 -27.29 -22.91
C ARG A 18 58.60 -25.98 -22.11
N ARG A 19 59.79 -25.40 -21.96
CA ARG A 19 59.96 -24.11 -21.28
C ARG A 19 59.28 -22.99 -22.07
N GLU A 20 59.45 -22.98 -23.39
CA GLU A 20 58.83 -21.98 -24.26
C GLU A 20 57.29 -22.12 -24.25
N GLN A 21 56.76 -23.35 -24.29
CA GLN A 21 55.33 -23.62 -24.15
C GLN A 21 54.78 -23.19 -22.78
N CYS A 22 55.51 -23.44 -21.68
CA CYS A 22 55.11 -22.96 -20.35
C CYS A 22 55.07 -21.43 -20.29
N ARG A 23 56.05 -20.74 -20.88
CA ARG A 23 56.05 -19.27 -20.95
C ARG A 23 54.85 -18.76 -21.72
N THR A 24 54.57 -19.33 -22.89
CA THR A 24 53.42 -18.93 -23.72
C THR A 24 52.09 -19.20 -23.01
N ASN A 25 51.92 -20.36 -22.38
CA ASN A 25 50.70 -20.68 -21.62
C ASN A 25 50.52 -19.78 -20.39
N GLN A 26 51.58 -19.50 -19.63
CA GLN A 26 51.53 -18.56 -18.51
C GLN A 26 51.22 -17.13 -18.97
N ALA A 27 51.78 -16.69 -20.10
CA ALA A 27 51.45 -15.39 -20.69
C ALA A 27 49.98 -15.33 -21.11
N ARG A 28 49.46 -16.40 -21.75
CA ARG A 28 48.07 -16.50 -22.17
C ARG A 28 47.10 -16.51 -20.99
N TYR A 29 47.42 -17.26 -19.93
CA TYR A 29 46.64 -17.29 -18.69
C TYR A 29 46.58 -15.91 -18.03
N ARG A 30 47.74 -15.25 -17.86
CA ARG A 30 47.82 -13.89 -17.31
C ARG A 30 47.03 -12.89 -18.16
N ASN A 31 47.09 -13.00 -19.48
CA ASN A 31 46.36 -12.11 -20.38
C ASN A 31 44.85 -12.35 -20.31
N LYS A 32 44.40 -13.62 -20.22
CA LYS A 32 42.99 -13.97 -20.02
C LYS A 32 42.46 -13.42 -18.69
N GLN A 33 43.24 -13.55 -17.62
CA GLN A 33 42.87 -13.05 -16.31
C GLN A 33 42.78 -11.51 -16.29
N ARG A 34 43.73 -10.82 -16.95
CA ARG A 34 43.72 -9.36 -17.10
C ARG A 34 42.53 -8.88 -17.93
N ASN A 35 42.21 -9.56 -19.03
CA ASN A 35 41.04 -9.22 -19.86
C ASN A 35 39.73 -9.40 -19.09
N LEU A 36 39.59 -10.47 -18.32
CA LEU A 36 38.41 -10.69 -17.48
C LEU A 36 38.25 -9.59 -16.43
N GLN A 37 39.36 -9.22 -15.77
CA GLN A 37 39.36 -8.12 -14.80
C GLN A 37 38.92 -6.81 -15.46
N LEU A 38 39.46 -6.49 -16.63
CA LEU A 38 39.16 -5.25 -17.35
C LEU A 38 37.69 -5.20 -17.84
N GLN A 39 37.16 -6.35 -18.26
CA GLN A 39 35.74 -6.49 -18.59
C GLN A 39 34.85 -6.26 -17.36
N LEU A 40 35.22 -6.84 -16.21
CA LEU A 40 34.46 -6.68 -14.97
C LEU A 40 34.48 -5.22 -14.49
N GLU A 41 35.65 -4.58 -14.51
CA GLU A 41 35.80 -3.15 -14.14
C GLU A 41 34.95 -2.25 -15.05
N THR A 42 34.93 -2.53 -16.35
CA THR A 42 34.10 -1.81 -17.32
C THR A 42 32.61 -2.02 -17.05
N ALA A 43 32.18 -3.25 -16.78
CA ALA A 43 30.78 -3.56 -16.47
C ALA A 43 30.33 -2.91 -15.16
N VAL A 44 31.15 -2.95 -14.11
CA VAL A 44 30.86 -2.28 -12.84
C VAL A 44 30.76 -0.77 -13.03
N LYS A 45 31.65 -0.18 -13.83
CA LYS A 45 31.59 1.24 -14.16
C LYS A 45 30.29 1.58 -14.89
N HIS A 46 29.95 0.82 -15.93
CA HIS A 46 28.69 0.99 -16.67
C HIS A 46 27.47 0.93 -15.75
N LEU A 47 27.38 -0.09 -14.90
CA LEU A 47 26.25 -0.25 -13.97
C LEU A 47 26.16 0.90 -12.96
N ARG A 48 27.29 1.44 -12.49
CA ARG A 48 27.32 2.62 -11.61
C ARG A 48 26.83 3.86 -12.34
N ASP A 49 27.24 4.06 -13.58
CA ASP A 49 26.82 5.19 -14.41
C ASP A 49 25.30 5.10 -14.69
N GLU A 50 24.80 3.91 -15.02
CA GLU A 50 23.38 3.62 -15.25
C GLU A 50 22.54 3.85 -13.99
N LEU A 51 22.99 3.36 -12.83
CA LEU A 51 22.33 3.59 -11.55
C LEU A 51 22.27 5.07 -11.19
N THR A 52 23.34 5.83 -11.51
CA THR A 52 23.39 7.28 -11.29
C THR A 52 22.39 8.00 -12.21
N LEU A 53 22.31 7.59 -13.48
CA LEU A 53 21.35 8.12 -14.44
C LEU A 53 19.91 7.85 -14.01
N LEU A 54 19.60 6.61 -13.63
CA LEU A 54 18.27 6.21 -13.17
C LEU A 54 17.87 6.96 -11.90
N LYS A 55 18.77 7.12 -10.92
CA LYS A 55 18.52 7.96 -9.74
C LYS A 55 18.19 9.40 -10.11
N ARG A 56 18.93 9.99 -11.06
CA ARG A 56 18.65 11.36 -11.54
C ARG A 56 17.30 11.46 -12.25
N GLN A 57 16.95 10.48 -13.07
CA GLN A 57 15.65 10.43 -13.74
C GLN A 57 14.51 10.31 -12.73
N ARG A 58 14.62 9.40 -11.76
CA ARG A 58 13.67 9.29 -10.64
C ARG A 58 13.52 10.62 -9.91
N GLN A 59 14.62 11.29 -9.55
CA GLN A 59 14.56 12.59 -8.88
C GLN A 59 13.82 13.65 -9.70
N LYS A 60 14.01 13.67 -11.03
CA LYS A 60 13.28 14.61 -11.90
C LYS A 60 11.77 14.33 -11.91
N ILE A 61 11.37 13.07 -11.97
CA ILE A 61 9.96 12.65 -11.93
C ILE A 61 9.34 13.07 -10.59
N LEU A 62 10.02 12.76 -9.47
CA LEU A 62 9.56 13.12 -8.14
C LEU A 62 9.40 14.64 -7.94
N LEU A 63 10.35 15.42 -8.44
CA LEU A 63 10.27 16.89 -8.38
C LEU A 63 9.14 17.43 -9.26
N ALA A 64 8.83 16.80 -10.39
CA ALA A 64 7.71 17.18 -11.24
C ALA A 64 6.35 16.82 -10.62
N GLU A 65 6.33 15.76 -9.80
CA GLU A 65 5.14 15.29 -9.08
C GLU A 65 4.97 15.89 -7.70
N LYS A 66 5.93 16.73 -7.26
CA LYS A 66 5.91 17.34 -5.94
C LYS A 66 4.64 18.16 -5.77
N THR A 67 3.95 17.94 -4.65
CA THR A 67 2.78 18.75 -4.31
C THR A 67 3.21 20.07 -3.68
N ASP A 68 2.57 21.15 -4.11
CA ASP A 68 2.70 22.47 -3.50
C ASP A 68 1.72 22.67 -2.33
N GLN A 69 0.88 21.67 -2.06
CA GLN A 69 -0.16 21.75 -1.03
C GLN A 69 0.42 21.40 0.34
N SER A 70 -0.03 22.15 1.35
CA SER A 70 0.27 21.83 2.75
C SER A 70 -0.36 20.48 3.12
N PRO A 71 0.33 19.61 3.88
CA PRO A 71 -0.23 18.37 4.39
C PRO A 71 -1.58 18.54 5.12
N TRP A 72 -1.76 19.64 5.85
CA TRP A 72 -3.04 19.97 6.51
C TRP A 72 -4.16 20.22 5.50
N THR A 73 -3.87 20.98 4.44
CA THR A 73 -4.84 21.24 3.36
C THR A 73 -5.23 19.95 2.65
N ILE A 74 -4.26 19.07 2.40
CA ILE A 74 -4.53 17.77 1.79
C ILE A 74 -5.47 16.95 2.69
N VAL A 75 -5.16 16.82 3.97
CA VAL A 75 -6.01 16.08 4.92
C VAL A 75 -7.41 16.68 4.99
N THR A 76 -7.56 18.00 5.14
CA THR A 76 -8.89 18.63 5.19
C THR A 76 -9.70 18.40 3.91
N GLU A 77 -9.05 18.45 2.75
CA GLU A 77 -9.72 18.20 1.47
C GLU A 77 -10.06 16.73 1.28
N VAL A 78 -9.23 15.78 1.74
CA VAL A 78 -9.55 14.35 1.73
C VAL A 78 -10.81 14.09 2.56
N PHE A 79 -10.92 14.65 3.77
CA PHE A 79 -12.13 14.54 4.57
C PHE A 79 -13.35 15.16 3.89
N ARG A 80 -13.20 16.30 3.20
CA ARG A 80 -14.29 16.90 2.41
C ARG A 80 -14.74 15.97 1.27
N VAL A 81 -13.80 15.33 0.58
CA VAL A 81 -14.11 14.36 -0.48
C VAL A 81 -14.85 13.15 0.09
N LEU A 82 -14.38 12.60 1.22
CA LEU A 82 -15.02 11.46 1.90
C LEU A 82 -16.40 11.80 2.44
N GLU A 83 -16.59 12.98 3.02
CA GLU A 83 -17.91 13.43 3.49
C GLU A 83 -18.90 13.56 2.31
N ASN A 84 -18.42 14.07 1.17
CA ASN A 84 -19.24 14.18 -0.04
C ASN A 84 -19.46 12.84 -0.73
N SER A 85 -18.60 11.83 -0.52
CA SER A 85 -18.76 10.53 -1.17
C SER A 85 -19.94 9.72 -0.63
N PHE A 86 -20.43 10.00 0.58
CA PHE A 86 -21.67 9.41 1.10
C PHE A 86 -22.94 9.88 0.37
N LYS A 87 -22.82 10.90 -0.49
CA LYS A 87 -23.91 11.45 -1.30
C LYS A 87 -23.78 11.03 -2.76
N ALA A 88 -24.83 11.27 -3.54
CA ALA A 88 -24.76 11.12 -4.99
C ALA A 88 -23.68 12.07 -5.56
N PRO A 89 -22.91 11.65 -6.57
CA PRO A 89 -23.07 10.41 -7.35
C PRO A 89 -22.26 9.21 -6.84
N TRP A 90 -21.46 9.36 -5.79
CA TRP A 90 -20.52 8.32 -5.33
C TRP A 90 -21.24 7.10 -4.75
N ASN A 91 -22.34 7.33 -4.04
CA ASN A 91 -23.19 6.28 -3.48
C ASN A 91 -24.12 5.60 -4.53
N LEU A 92 -24.03 5.96 -5.81
CA LEU A 92 -24.79 5.33 -6.88
C LEU A 92 -24.10 4.06 -7.38
N GLU A 93 -24.90 3.08 -7.81
CA GLU A 93 -24.41 1.78 -8.31
C GLU A 93 -23.63 1.93 -9.62
N ARG A 94 -24.05 2.85 -10.50
CA ARG A 94 -23.44 3.01 -11.83
C ARG A 94 -22.22 3.90 -11.77
N GLU A 95 -21.10 3.38 -12.26
CA GLU A 95 -19.82 4.11 -12.30
C GLU A 95 -19.87 5.27 -13.28
N GLU A 96 -20.59 5.10 -14.40
CA GLU A 96 -20.76 6.11 -15.44
C GLU A 96 -21.38 7.41 -14.89
N ASP A 97 -22.28 7.31 -13.91
CA ASP A 97 -22.92 8.47 -13.31
C ASP A 97 -21.91 9.30 -12.49
N MET A 98 -21.04 8.63 -11.72
CA MET A 98 -19.93 9.27 -11.01
C MET A 98 -18.90 9.85 -12.00
N GLN A 99 -18.58 9.11 -13.06
CA GLN A 99 -17.60 9.52 -14.05
C GLN A 99 -18.09 10.63 -14.96
N ASN A 100 -19.39 10.95 -14.96
CA ASN A 100 -19.95 12.07 -15.72
C ASN A 100 -20.13 13.33 -14.88
N ASP A 101 -20.29 13.18 -13.57
CA ASP A 101 -20.44 14.30 -12.64
C ASP A 101 -19.20 15.19 -12.52
N THR A 102 -19.43 16.49 -12.39
CA THR A 102 -18.35 17.49 -12.40
C THR A 102 -17.61 17.53 -11.07
N GLU A 103 -18.31 17.37 -9.95
CA GLU A 103 -17.70 17.39 -8.62
C GLU A 103 -16.89 16.11 -8.37
N ALA A 104 -17.44 14.95 -8.73
CA ALA A 104 -16.74 13.68 -8.66
C ALA A 104 -15.45 13.69 -9.48
N LYS A 105 -15.47 14.16 -10.73
CA LYS A 105 -14.25 14.34 -11.55
C LYS A 105 -13.20 15.20 -10.85
N ARG A 106 -13.62 16.31 -10.22
CA ARG A 106 -12.72 17.21 -9.50
C ARG A 106 -12.11 16.52 -8.28
N ASN A 107 -12.91 15.76 -7.54
CA ASN A 107 -12.46 15.01 -6.37
C ASN A 107 -11.47 13.90 -6.78
N LEU A 108 -11.77 13.15 -7.85
CA LEU A 108 -10.85 12.13 -8.40
C LEU A 108 -9.52 12.74 -8.83
N ALA A 109 -9.55 13.85 -9.59
CA ALA A 109 -8.34 14.55 -10.01
C ALA A 109 -7.52 15.06 -8.81
N PHE A 110 -8.18 15.53 -7.75
CA PHE A 110 -7.52 15.92 -6.51
C PHE A 110 -6.84 14.73 -5.83
N LEU A 111 -7.51 13.58 -5.71
CA LEU A 111 -6.95 12.37 -5.10
C LEU A 111 -5.74 11.86 -5.88
N HIS A 112 -5.84 11.73 -7.21
CA HIS A 112 -4.71 11.33 -8.06
C HIS A 112 -3.51 12.29 -7.99
N ARG A 113 -3.77 13.59 -7.75
CA ARG A 113 -2.70 14.59 -7.62
C ARG A 113 -2.02 14.54 -6.26
N THR A 114 -2.73 14.14 -5.21
CA THR A 114 -2.27 14.24 -3.81
C THR A 114 -1.80 12.93 -3.21
N PHE A 115 -2.22 11.79 -3.75
CA PHE A 115 -1.75 10.46 -3.36
C PHE A 115 -0.65 9.97 -4.29
N THR A 116 0.26 9.13 -3.80
CA THR A 116 1.17 8.37 -4.65
C THR A 116 0.39 7.32 -5.46
N ALA A 117 0.92 6.91 -6.61
CA ALA A 117 0.23 5.92 -7.45
C ALA A 117 0.03 4.57 -6.73
N ASP A 118 0.95 4.21 -5.85
CA ASP A 118 0.97 2.99 -5.03
C ASP A 118 0.45 3.20 -3.60
N ALA A 119 -0.21 4.33 -3.33
CA ALA A 119 -0.67 4.68 -2.00
C ALA A 119 -1.53 3.57 -1.38
N ALA A 120 -1.37 3.37 -0.08
CA ALA A 120 -2.06 2.33 0.66
C ALA A 120 -3.10 2.91 1.64
N VAL A 121 -4.25 2.26 1.79
CA VAL A 121 -5.23 2.52 2.85
C VAL A 121 -5.54 1.20 3.54
N GLY A 122 -5.01 1.00 4.75
CA GLY A 122 -4.90 -0.33 5.35
C GLY A 122 -4.20 -1.30 4.39
N GLU A 123 -4.88 -2.39 4.04
CA GLU A 123 -4.37 -3.40 3.09
C GLU A 123 -4.56 -3.05 1.61
N VAL A 124 -5.44 -2.12 1.27
CA VAL A 124 -5.71 -1.79 -0.13
C VAL A 124 -4.61 -0.89 -0.67
N ARG A 125 -3.98 -1.32 -1.76
CA ARG A 125 -2.87 -0.62 -2.40
C ARG A 125 -3.24 -0.14 -3.80
N GLY A 126 -2.73 1.04 -4.14
CA GLY A 126 -2.95 1.70 -5.42
C GLY A 126 -4.15 2.64 -5.36
N ILE A 127 -3.96 3.89 -5.82
CA ILE A 127 -4.97 4.94 -5.64
C ILE A 127 -6.32 4.63 -6.32
N ASP A 128 -6.32 3.96 -7.47
CA ASP A 128 -7.55 3.54 -8.14
C ASP A 128 -8.35 2.54 -7.28
N ASN A 129 -7.66 1.57 -6.66
CA ASN A 129 -8.29 0.58 -5.78
C ASN A 129 -8.82 1.22 -4.50
N VAL A 130 -8.11 2.22 -3.96
CA VAL A 130 -8.53 2.99 -2.79
C VAL A 130 -9.81 3.78 -3.10
N ILE A 131 -9.86 4.46 -4.25
CA ILE A 131 -11.05 5.20 -4.70
C ILE A 131 -12.25 4.27 -4.83
N GLU A 132 -12.07 3.10 -5.46
CA GLU A 132 -13.12 2.09 -5.61
C GLU A 132 -13.58 1.53 -4.26
N GLN A 133 -12.67 1.31 -3.31
CA GLN A 133 -13.05 0.91 -1.95
C GLN A 133 -13.89 1.99 -1.25
N TRP A 134 -13.49 3.26 -1.32
CA TRP A 134 -14.28 4.36 -0.75
C TRP A 134 -15.66 4.49 -1.38
N ARG A 135 -15.76 4.26 -2.69
CA ARG A 135 -17.05 4.19 -3.39
C ARG A 135 -17.93 3.05 -2.89
N ARG A 136 -17.37 1.85 -2.66
CA ARG A 136 -18.13 0.75 -2.07
C ARG A 136 -18.57 1.06 -0.65
N ILE A 137 -17.69 1.63 0.16
CA ILE A 137 -18.01 2.07 1.53
C ILE A 137 -19.17 3.07 1.49
N SER A 138 -19.19 4.04 0.58
CA SER A 138 -20.29 5.00 0.52
C SER A 138 -21.65 4.36 0.17
N GLN A 139 -21.65 3.29 -0.62
CA GLN A 139 -22.86 2.50 -0.89
C GLN A 139 -23.33 1.71 0.35
N TYR A 140 -22.42 1.16 1.15
CA TYR A 140 -22.77 0.40 2.37
C TYR A 140 -23.22 1.27 3.54
N PHE A 141 -22.71 2.50 3.62
CA PHE A 141 -22.98 3.42 4.73
C PHE A 141 -24.08 4.45 4.39
N GLY A 142 -24.53 4.53 3.13
CA GLY A 142 -25.64 5.39 2.72
C GLY A 142 -25.44 6.86 3.11
N GLU A 143 -26.50 7.53 3.55
CA GLU A 143 -26.48 8.93 4.03
C GLU A 143 -25.79 9.08 5.39
N SER A 144 -24.49 8.79 5.44
CA SER A 144 -23.64 8.96 6.61
C SER A 144 -23.05 10.36 6.70
N GLN A 145 -22.67 10.76 7.91
CA GLN A 145 -22.02 12.04 8.19
C GLN A 145 -20.61 11.79 8.72
N LEU A 146 -19.62 12.41 8.08
CA LEU A 146 -18.24 12.37 8.53
C LEU A 146 -17.76 13.79 8.82
N GLN A 147 -17.52 14.09 10.09
CA GLN A 147 -17.12 15.42 10.53
C GLN A 147 -15.70 15.44 11.05
N LEU A 148 -14.79 16.12 10.33
CA LEU A 148 -13.43 16.35 10.80
C LEU A 148 -13.45 17.25 12.05
N GLN A 149 -12.79 16.82 13.12
CA GLN A 149 -12.74 17.55 14.39
C GLN A 149 -11.38 18.18 14.64
N ARG A 150 -10.30 17.44 14.33
CA ARG A 150 -8.94 17.86 14.67
C ARG A 150 -7.94 17.30 13.66
N VAL A 151 -6.89 18.07 13.38
CA VAL A 151 -5.74 17.66 12.56
C VAL A 151 -4.48 18.05 13.30
N GLU A 152 -3.61 17.09 13.56
CA GLU A 152 -2.38 17.27 14.34
C GLU A 152 -1.20 16.65 13.62
N SER A 153 -0.03 17.30 13.66
CA SER A 153 1.22 16.68 13.22
C SER A 153 1.85 15.96 14.39
N VAL A 154 2.05 14.65 14.23
CA VAL A 154 2.67 13.79 15.25
C VAL A 154 4.16 13.62 15.03
N ALA A 155 4.61 13.69 13.77
CA ALA A 155 6.02 13.70 13.38
C ALA A 155 6.18 14.36 11.99
N PRO A 156 7.40 14.69 11.54
CA PRO A 156 7.63 15.14 10.18
C PRO A 156 7.09 14.13 9.15
N GLY A 157 6.16 14.57 8.30
CA GLY A 157 5.51 13.71 7.30
C GLY A 157 4.41 12.79 7.85
N ALA A 158 4.03 12.91 9.13
CA ALA A 158 2.94 12.14 9.73
C ALA A 158 1.91 13.09 10.35
N ILE A 159 0.65 12.94 9.92
CA ILE A 159 -0.49 13.71 10.41
C ILE A 159 -1.58 12.78 10.90
N THR A 160 -2.11 13.03 12.07
CA THR A 160 -3.28 12.34 12.60
C THR A 160 -4.48 13.25 12.49
N ALA A 161 -5.56 12.74 11.92
CA ALA A 161 -6.85 13.41 11.86
C ALA A 161 -7.86 12.68 12.74
N THR A 162 -8.53 13.40 13.62
CA THR A 162 -9.64 12.87 14.41
C THR A 162 -10.94 13.39 13.81
N ALA A 163 -11.87 12.48 13.54
CA ALA A 163 -13.18 12.79 13.00
C ALA A 163 -14.28 12.03 13.74
N ARG A 164 -15.52 12.46 13.55
CA ARG A 164 -16.70 11.80 14.09
C ARG A 164 -17.54 11.28 12.93
N LEU A 165 -17.78 9.98 12.91
CA LEU A 165 -18.56 9.29 11.90
C LEU A 165 -19.92 8.91 12.51
N ARG A 166 -21.00 9.34 11.86
CA ARG A 166 -22.37 9.02 12.26
C ARG A 166 -23.09 8.34 11.12
N PHE A 167 -23.74 7.22 11.43
CA PHE A 167 -24.49 6.44 10.45
C PHE A 167 -25.61 5.65 11.13
N VAL A 168 -26.51 5.11 10.32
CA VAL A 168 -27.52 4.14 10.79
C VAL A 168 -27.02 2.76 10.41
N ALA A 169 -27.01 1.83 11.35
CA ALA A 169 -26.67 0.43 11.09
C ALA A 169 -27.76 -0.21 10.22
N THR A 170 -27.56 -0.22 8.91
CA THR A 170 -28.43 -0.90 7.95
C THR A 170 -27.95 -2.32 7.69
N GLU A 171 -28.74 -3.10 6.95
CA GLU A 171 -28.31 -4.45 6.56
C GLU A 171 -27.04 -4.46 5.71
N LEU A 172 -26.89 -3.47 4.83
CA LEU A 172 -25.69 -3.31 4.02
C LEU A 172 -24.48 -2.97 4.89
N THR A 173 -24.66 -2.08 5.88
CA THR A 173 -23.59 -1.68 6.79
C THR A 173 -23.14 -2.84 7.68
N LEU A 174 -24.09 -3.61 8.26
CA LEU A 174 -23.78 -4.76 9.10
C LEU A 174 -23.12 -5.88 8.30
N ARG A 175 -23.57 -6.13 7.07
CA ARG A 175 -22.93 -7.09 6.17
C ARG A 175 -21.49 -6.72 5.83
N TYR A 176 -21.20 -5.41 5.72
CA TYR A 176 -19.85 -4.93 5.46
C TYR A 176 -18.96 -4.97 6.71
N MET A 177 -19.44 -4.45 7.84
CA MET A 177 -18.63 -4.30 9.06
C MET A 177 -18.49 -5.59 9.88
N PHE A 178 -19.49 -6.48 9.82
CA PHE A 178 -19.57 -7.69 10.62
C PHE A 178 -20.05 -8.88 9.77
N PRO A 179 -19.32 -9.25 8.71
CA PRO A 179 -19.74 -10.29 7.76
C PRO A 179 -19.90 -11.68 8.41
N HIS A 180 -19.29 -11.91 9.57
CA HIS A 180 -19.39 -13.14 10.37
C HIS A 180 -20.72 -13.26 11.12
N LEU A 181 -21.43 -12.17 11.37
CA LEU A 181 -22.78 -12.18 11.96
C LEU A 181 -23.79 -12.66 10.91
N ARG A 182 -23.74 -13.95 10.59
CA ARG A 182 -24.67 -14.59 9.65
C ARG A 182 -26.07 -14.59 10.23
N ASP A 183 -27.06 -14.60 9.35
CA ASP A 183 -28.43 -14.93 9.72
C ASP A 183 -28.45 -16.38 10.21
N VAL A 184 -28.42 -16.57 11.53
CA VAL A 184 -28.64 -17.89 12.11
C VAL A 184 -30.12 -18.15 11.98
N GLU A 185 -30.50 -19.06 11.08
CA GLU A 185 -31.87 -19.56 11.04
C GLU A 185 -32.23 -20.09 12.44
N PRO A 186 -33.37 -19.65 13.02
CA PRO A 186 -33.76 -20.09 14.35
C PRO A 186 -33.83 -21.62 14.37
N GLN A 187 -33.06 -22.24 15.27
CA GLN A 187 -32.97 -23.70 15.37
C GLN A 187 -34.31 -24.30 15.82
N SER A 188 -35.16 -23.47 16.42
CA SER A 188 -36.51 -23.79 16.85
C SER A 188 -37.44 -22.59 16.67
N LYS A 189 -38.71 -22.85 16.36
CA LYS A 189 -39.80 -21.85 16.40
C LYS A 189 -40.01 -21.18 17.77
N TYR A 190 -39.30 -21.66 18.80
CA TYR A 190 -39.31 -21.14 20.17
C TYR A 190 -38.01 -20.40 20.55
N ASP A 191 -37.05 -20.25 19.63
CA ASP A 191 -35.92 -19.35 19.82
C ASP A 191 -36.41 -17.91 19.65
N ILE A 192 -36.72 -17.27 20.77
CA ILE A 192 -37.30 -15.92 20.83
C ILE A 192 -36.20 -14.84 20.94
N GLN A 193 -34.93 -15.24 21.11
CA GLN A 193 -33.86 -14.25 21.25
C GLN A 193 -33.49 -13.64 19.88
N PRO A 194 -33.54 -12.30 19.74
CA PRO A 194 -33.10 -11.63 18.53
C PRO A 194 -31.60 -11.87 18.32
N SER A 195 -31.21 -12.10 17.07
CA SER A 195 -29.80 -12.27 16.72
C SER A 195 -29.00 -11.01 17.08
N LEU A 196 -27.67 -11.13 17.20
CA LEU A 196 -26.81 -9.95 17.40
C LEU A 196 -26.99 -8.92 16.28
N ARG A 197 -27.24 -9.39 15.06
CA ARG A 197 -27.56 -8.55 13.91
C ARG A 197 -28.85 -7.75 14.13
N ASP A 198 -29.92 -8.41 14.56
CA ASP A 198 -31.20 -7.75 14.87
C ASP A 198 -31.06 -6.71 15.99
N LYS A 199 -30.21 -6.98 16.98
CA LYS A 199 -29.93 -6.03 18.06
C LYS A 199 -29.19 -4.78 17.57
N LEU A 200 -28.37 -4.89 16.52
CA LEU A 200 -27.61 -3.78 15.96
C LEU A 200 -28.39 -3.01 14.90
N LEU A 201 -29.26 -3.69 14.16
CA LEU A 201 -30.01 -3.12 13.04
C LEU A 201 -30.84 -1.90 13.48
N GLY A 202 -30.82 -0.85 12.66
CA GLY A 202 -31.56 0.39 12.86
C GLY A 202 -31.01 1.33 13.94
N HIS A 203 -29.94 0.94 14.66
CA HIS A 203 -29.33 1.83 15.65
C HIS A 203 -28.52 2.95 14.98
N HIS A 204 -28.62 4.14 15.57
CA HIS A 204 -27.72 5.24 15.25
C HIS A 204 -26.37 5.01 15.91
N VAL A 205 -25.34 4.87 15.09
CA VAL A 205 -23.95 4.72 15.52
C VAL A 205 -23.28 6.09 15.44
N ASP A 206 -22.56 6.44 16.49
CA ASP A 206 -21.77 7.67 16.56
C ASP A 206 -20.37 7.34 17.10
N CYS A 207 -19.42 7.16 16.19
CA CYS A 207 -18.04 6.77 16.51
C CYS A 207 -17.04 7.89 16.28
N VAL A 208 -16.01 7.87 17.13
CA VAL A 208 -14.79 8.64 16.89
C VAL A 208 -13.87 7.78 16.04
N ILE A 209 -13.35 8.37 14.97
CA ILE A 209 -12.35 7.75 14.12
C ILE A 209 -11.06 8.56 14.18
N SER A 210 -9.95 7.86 14.22
CA SER A 210 -8.62 8.42 14.04
C SER A 210 -8.08 7.96 12.70
N VAL A 211 -7.46 8.83 11.94
CA VAL A 211 -6.91 8.50 10.62
C VAL A 211 -5.51 9.06 10.53
N ASP A 212 -4.52 8.19 10.44
CA ASP A 212 -3.12 8.58 10.29
C ASP A 212 -2.75 8.67 8.81
N PHE A 213 -2.20 9.80 8.40
CA PHE A 213 -1.70 10.08 7.06
C PHE A 213 -0.18 10.12 7.10
N LEU A 214 0.45 9.26 6.29
CA LEU A 214 1.88 9.24 6.07
C LEU A 214 2.20 9.79 4.69
N PHE A 215 3.00 10.85 4.67
CA PHE A 215 3.40 11.54 3.47
C PHE A 215 4.79 11.08 3.01
N GLU A 216 4.94 10.89 1.71
CA GLU A 216 6.22 10.60 1.09
C GLU A 216 7.10 11.85 1.11
N SER A 217 8.27 11.73 1.74
CA SER A 217 9.18 12.87 1.95
C SER A 217 9.71 13.50 0.67
N GLU A 218 9.76 12.73 -0.43
CA GLU A 218 10.37 13.17 -1.70
C GLU A 218 9.44 14.11 -2.50
N ASN A 219 8.14 13.81 -2.56
CA ASN A 219 7.14 14.54 -3.35
C ASN A 219 6.03 15.19 -2.50
N GLY A 220 5.98 14.93 -1.19
CA GLY A 220 4.97 15.49 -0.27
C GLY A 220 3.56 14.92 -0.46
N ARG A 221 3.39 13.83 -1.21
CA ARG A 221 2.11 13.16 -1.46
C ARG A 221 1.78 12.15 -0.36
N VAL A 222 0.50 11.81 -0.22
CA VAL A 222 0.05 10.77 0.72
C VAL A 222 0.46 9.41 0.18
N ALA A 223 1.28 8.69 0.95
CA ALA A 223 1.74 7.34 0.61
C ALA A 223 0.95 6.26 1.36
N ARG A 224 0.46 6.57 2.56
CA ARG A 224 -0.32 5.63 3.38
C ARG A 224 -1.34 6.34 4.24
N VAL A 225 -2.50 5.71 4.41
CA VAL A 225 -3.57 6.14 5.31
C VAL A 225 -3.97 4.97 6.20
N GLU A 226 -3.99 5.17 7.51
CA GLU A 226 -4.39 4.16 8.50
C GLU A 226 -5.64 4.62 9.25
N PRO A 227 -6.83 4.17 8.85
CA PRO A 227 -8.05 4.45 9.59
C PRO A 227 -8.15 3.52 10.82
N GLN A 228 -8.52 4.10 11.95
CA GLN A 228 -8.78 3.42 13.22
C GLN A 228 -10.14 3.85 13.73
N ILE A 229 -11.01 2.88 14.02
CA ILE A 229 -12.38 3.13 14.48
C ILE A 229 -12.55 2.44 15.83
N ASP A 230 -12.87 3.21 16.87
CA ASP A 230 -13.21 2.65 18.17
C ASP A 230 -14.72 2.41 18.27
N MET A 231 -15.15 1.18 17.97
CA MET A 231 -16.57 0.79 18.08
C MET A 231 -16.93 0.22 19.44
N MET A 232 -15.94 -0.09 20.29
CA MET A 232 -16.18 -0.79 21.56
C MET A 232 -17.17 -0.04 22.48
N PRO A 233 -17.06 1.28 22.69
CA PRO A 233 -18.01 2.03 23.50
C PRO A 233 -19.45 1.92 22.97
N ILE A 234 -19.61 1.90 21.64
CA ILE A 234 -20.93 1.92 20.99
C ILE A 234 -21.57 0.55 21.04
N LEU A 235 -20.80 -0.51 20.77
CA LEU A 235 -21.26 -1.88 20.89
C LEU A 235 -21.68 -2.17 22.34
N ALA A 236 -20.90 -1.72 23.32
CA ALA A 236 -21.24 -1.86 24.74
C ALA A 236 -22.54 -1.13 25.10
N GLN A 237 -22.76 0.06 24.54
CA GLN A 237 -23.98 0.83 24.75
C GLN A 237 -25.22 0.17 24.13
N ILE A 238 -25.09 -0.38 22.91
CA ILE A 238 -26.20 -1.00 22.17
C ILE A 238 -26.54 -2.38 22.75
N LEU A 239 -25.54 -3.25 22.90
CA LEU A 239 -25.75 -4.66 23.24
C LEU A 239 -25.96 -4.87 24.75
N LYS A 240 -25.39 -4.00 25.60
CA LYS A 240 -25.49 -4.05 27.08
C LYS A 240 -25.07 -5.40 27.69
N ASN A 241 -24.36 -6.23 26.94
CA ASN A 241 -23.85 -7.53 27.33
C ASN A 241 -22.44 -7.68 26.76
N MET A 242 -21.44 -7.88 27.63
CA MET A 242 -20.05 -7.97 27.21
C MET A 242 -19.72 -9.24 26.43
N SER A 243 -20.48 -10.33 26.62
CA SER A 243 -20.32 -11.55 25.80
C SER A 243 -20.75 -11.27 24.36
N ASP A 244 -21.89 -10.60 24.19
CA ASP A 244 -22.40 -10.18 22.88
C ASP A 244 -21.42 -9.20 22.20
N VAL A 245 -20.85 -8.25 22.95
CA VAL A 245 -19.83 -7.32 22.43
C VAL A 245 -18.58 -8.08 21.97
N ALA A 246 -18.12 -9.05 22.75
CA ALA A 246 -16.95 -9.86 22.40
C ALA A 246 -17.19 -10.69 21.14
N GLU A 247 -18.39 -11.25 20.96
CA GLU A 247 -18.75 -11.99 19.75
C GLU A 247 -18.76 -11.10 18.49
N VAL A 248 -19.26 -9.87 18.61
CA VAL A 248 -19.23 -8.88 17.52
C VAL A 248 -17.79 -8.42 17.23
N TRP A 249 -16.99 -8.15 18.25
CA TRP A 249 -15.66 -7.54 18.14
C TRP A 249 -14.53 -8.53 17.82
N CYS A 250 -14.43 -9.65 18.53
CA CYS A 250 -13.29 -10.58 18.45
C CYS A 250 -13.20 -11.38 17.14
N SER A 251 -14.24 -11.36 16.30
CA SER A 251 -14.19 -12.00 14.98
C SER A 251 -13.70 -11.06 13.87
N ASN A 252 -13.59 -9.74 14.12
CA ASN A 252 -13.11 -8.76 13.13
C ASN A 252 -11.57 -8.66 13.07
N GLU A 253 -10.87 -9.01 14.14
CA GLU A 253 -9.39 -8.97 14.20
C GLU A 253 -8.72 -10.02 13.29
N ALA A 254 -9.48 -11.00 12.76
CA ALA A 254 -8.94 -12.02 11.87
C ALA A 254 -8.90 -11.61 10.39
N ASP A 255 -9.75 -10.66 9.95
CA ASP A 255 -9.94 -10.34 8.52
C ASP A 255 -9.89 -8.83 8.17
N THR A 256 -9.64 -7.95 9.14
CA THR A 256 -9.50 -6.50 8.91
C THR A 256 -8.36 -5.90 9.74
N CYS A 257 -7.14 -6.05 9.23
CA CYS A 257 -6.02 -5.13 9.43
C CYS A 257 -5.41 -4.92 8.06
#